data_AF-A0A973D4B5-F1
#
_entry.id   AF-A0A973D4B5-F1
#
_cell.length_a   1.000
_cell.length_b   1.000
_cell.length_c   1.000
_cell.angle_alpha   90.00
_cell.angle_beta   90.00
_cell.angle_gamma   90.00
#
_symmetry.space_group_name_H-M   'P 1'
#
loop_
_entity.id
_entity.type
_entity.pdbx_description
1 polymer ?
#
loop_
_entity_poly.entity_id
_entity_poly.type
_entity_poly.pdbx_seq_one_letter_code
_entity_poly.pdbx_strand_id
1 'polypeptide(L)' 'MIQTQSMLDVADNSGAKRVMCIKVLGGSHRRYARIG' A
#
# COMPACT_ATOMS: atom_id res chain seq x y z
N MET A 1 -0.81 9.21 1.75
CA MET A 1 -1.41 8.95 0.42
C MET A 1 -0.59 7.87 -0.21
N ILE A 2 -1.17 6.73 -0.58
CA ILE A 2 -0.44 5.58 -1.14
C ILE A 2 -1.00 5.31 -2.54
N GLN A 3 -0.11 5.10 -3.51
CA GLN A 3 -0.46 4.76 -4.89
C GLN A 3 0.21 3.44 -5.31
N THR A 4 -0.16 2.92 -6.48
CA THR A 4 0.51 1.79 -7.10
C THR A 4 2.02 2.02 -7.17
N GLN A 5 2.80 0.96 -6.96
CA GLN A 5 4.26 0.94 -6.89
C GLN A 5 4.89 1.78 -5.77
N SER A 6 4.11 2.23 -4.78
CA SER A 6 4.68 2.86 -3.58
C SER A 6 5.34 1.81 -2.69
N MET A 7 6.59 2.04 -2.31
CA MET A 7 7.28 1.26 -1.28
C MET A 7 6.92 1.78 0.12
N LEU A 8 6.65 0.88 1.05
CA LEU A 8 6.26 1.17 2.43
C LEU A 8 7.10 0.33 3.38
N ASP A 9 7.48 0.91 4.52
CA ASP A 9 8.05 0.16 5.63
C ASP A 9 6.95 -0.61 6.35
N VAL A 10 7.25 -1.84 6.76
CA VAL A 10 6.31 -2.69 7.49
C VAL A 10 6.42 -2.40 8.98
N ALA A 11 5.28 -2.17 9.63
CA ALA A 11 5.19 -1.82 11.05
C ALA A 11 4.65 -2.96 11.93
N ASP A 12 4.65 -4.19 11.42
CA ASP A 12 4.24 -5.39 12.15
C ASP A 12 5.44 -6.32 12.42
N ASN A 13 5.18 -7.48 13.02
CA ASN A 13 6.18 -8.50 13.37
C ASN A 13 6.22 -9.68 12.38
N SER A 14 5.75 -9.52 11.14
CA SER A 14 5.71 -10.57 10.12
C SER A 14 7.09 -10.92 9.51
N GLY A 15 8.13 -10.14 9.82
CA GLY A 15 9.50 -10.33 9.32
C GLY A 15 9.78 -9.65 7.97
N ALA A 16 8.77 -9.11 7.30
CA ALA A 16 8.98 -8.25 6.14
C ALA A 16 9.55 -6.89 6.57
N LYS A 17 10.52 -6.34 5.82
CA LYS A 17 11.11 -5.01 6.08
C LYS A 17 10.40 -3.91 5.29
N ARG A 18 10.13 -4.18 4.01
CA ARG A 18 9.45 -3.27 3.08
C ARG A 18 8.51 -4.05 2.18
N VAL A 19 7.44 -3.39 1.75
CA VAL A 19 6.44 -3.93 0.81
C VAL A 19 6.12 -2.91 -0.29
N MET A 20 5.64 -3.38 -1.43
CA MET A 20 5.18 -2.54 -2.54
C MET A 20 3.66 -2.62 -2.67
N CYS A 21 2.98 -1.47 -2.80
CA CYS A 21 1.57 -1.45 -3.17
C CYS A 21 1.38 -1.85 -4.64
N ILE A 22 0.78 -3.01 -4.92
CA ILE A 22 0.53 -3.47 -6.30
C ILE A 22 -0.80 -2.98 -6.89
N LYS A 23 -1.76 -2.62 -6.03
CA LYS A 23 -3.10 -2.14 -6.40
C LYS A 23 -3.75 -1.42 -5.23
N VAL A 24 -4.46 -0.34 -5.50
CA VAL A 24 -5.36 0.31 -4.54
C VAL A 24 -6.77 -0.29 -4.71
N LEU A 25 -7.32 -0.91 -3.66
CA LEU A 25 -8.62 -1.57 -3.69
C LEU A 25 -9.79 -0.61 -3.43
N GLY A 26 -11.00 -0.96 -3.89
CA GLY A 26 -12.24 -0.20 -3.63
C GLY A 26 -12.78 0.60 -4.82
N GLY A 27 -12.66 0.08 -6.05
CA GLY A 27 -13.27 0.64 -7.25
C GLY A 27 -12.36 0.56 -8.49
N SER A 28 -12.94 0.70 -9.69
CA SER A 28 -12.21 0.55 -10.96
C SER A 28 -11.22 1.67 -11.28
N HIS A 29 -11.42 2.88 -10.74
CA HIS A 29 -10.61 4.06 -11.03
C HIS A 29 -9.94 4.68 -9.79
N ARG A 30 -9.85 3.93 -8.69
CA ARG A 30 -9.27 4.46 -7.45
C ARG A 30 -7.76 4.62 -7.60
N ARG A 31 -7.27 5.85 -7.49
CA ARG A 31 -5.84 6.19 -7.68
C ARG A 31 -5.03 6.17 -6.38
N TYR A 32 -5.68 6.47 -5.25
CA TYR A 32 -5.00 6.66 -3.98
C TYR A 32 -5.73 5.98 -2.81
N ALA A 33 -4.94 5.36 -1.94
CA ALA A 33 -5.35 4.97 -0.59
C ALA A 33 -4.97 6.05 0.44
N ARG A 34 -5.75 6.11 1.51
CA ARG A 34 -5.53 6.93 2.70
C ARG A 34 -5.42 5.99 3.90
N ILE A 35 -5.03 6.53 5.06
CA ILE A 35 -5.00 5.77 6.31
C ILE A 35 -6.39 5.17 6.57
N GLY A 36 -6.46 3.87 6.79
CA GLY A 36 -7.71 3.12 6.99
C GLY A 36 -7.52 1.63 6.80
#